data_AF-A0A977PWL8-F1
#
_entry.id   AF-A0A977PWL8-F1
#
_cell.length_a   1.000
_cell.length_b   1.000
_cell.length_c   1.000
_cell.angle_alpha   90.00
_cell.angle_beta   90.00
_cell.angle_gamma   90.00
#
_symmetry.space_group_name_H-M   'P 1'
#
loop_
_entity.id
_entity.type
_entity.pdbx_description
1 polymer ?
#
loop_
_entity_poly.entity_id
_entity_poly.type
_entity_poly.pdbx_seq_one_letter_code
_entity_poly.pdbx_strand_id
1 'polypeptide(L)'
;MVHGFSYITFIFHETPFSYTFQAFCPVLRLETAEIDENDWEQTPVSVRNLVVKLFDKIEQLEKHLKELQETNEKISEKVNQNSQNSNNPPTSEPLNVEIPKKKKKLGGKKRGGQIGHKGHSRFLYSEEKCKEIIEHHPDSCKCCGEKLRGIDPNPYRHQIVEIPPIVLEIVEHRVHERVCDNCGQKTRAILPPEVERSGYGERVVALVVCQFSICG
;
A
#
# COMPACT_ATOMS: atom_id res chain seq x y z
N MET A 1 11.93 61.84 -30.98
CA MET A 1 10.64 61.37 -30.47
C MET A 1 10.73 59.86 -30.35
N VAL A 2 10.42 59.37 -29.14
CA VAL A 2 10.09 58.00 -28.68
C VAL A 2 9.66 57.01 -29.80
N HIS A 3 9.96 55.72 -29.77
CA HIS A 3 9.61 54.64 -28.82
C HIS A 3 10.51 53.42 -29.15
N GLY A 4 10.84 52.43 -28.31
CA GLY A 4 10.46 52.03 -26.97
C GLY A 4 11.08 50.64 -26.75
N PHE A 5 12.08 50.54 -25.88
CA PHE A 5 12.69 49.26 -25.50
C PHE A 5 11.79 48.56 -24.48
N SER A 6 11.28 47.39 -24.84
CA SER A 6 10.54 46.53 -23.91
C SER A 6 11.51 45.53 -23.29
N TYR A 7 12.03 45.88 -22.11
CA TYR A 7 12.81 44.98 -21.27
C TYR A 7 11.87 43.96 -20.62
N ILE A 8 12.13 42.66 -20.81
CA ILE A 8 11.50 41.60 -20.02
C ILE A 8 12.39 41.34 -18.81
N THR A 9 11.97 41.86 -17.67
CA THR A 9 12.63 41.71 -16.37
C THR A 9 12.30 40.33 -15.79
N PHE A 10 13.27 39.42 -15.73
CA PHE A 10 13.15 38.19 -14.94
C PHE A 10 13.57 38.50 -13.49
N ILE A 11 12.59 38.54 -12.60
CA ILE A 11 12.80 38.65 -11.15
C ILE A 11 12.88 37.24 -10.60
N PHE A 12 14.08 36.77 -10.24
CA PHE A 12 14.25 35.62 -9.35
C PHE A 12 14.54 36.14 -7.94
N HIS A 13 13.55 35.97 -7.06
CA HIS A 13 13.66 36.27 -5.65
C HIS A 13 14.62 35.29 -4.96
N GLU A 14 15.64 35.85 -4.31
CA GLU A 14 16.51 35.15 -3.37
C GLU A 14 15.73 34.64 -2.16
N THR A 15 15.92 33.37 -1.80
CA THR A 15 15.56 32.85 -0.47
C THR A 15 16.83 32.40 0.25
N PRO A 16 17.06 32.84 1.50
CA PRO A 16 18.21 32.43 2.28
C PRO A 16 17.88 31.16 3.05
N PHE A 17 18.55 30.05 2.74
CA PHE A 17 18.59 28.91 3.66
C PHE A 17 20.02 28.46 3.88
N SER A 18 20.54 28.86 5.03
CA SER A 18 21.81 28.41 5.58
C SER A 18 21.70 26.94 5.96
N TYR A 19 22.41 26.06 5.25
CA TYR A 19 22.80 24.77 5.79
C TYR A 19 24.24 24.45 5.39
N THR A 20 25.07 24.31 6.40
CA THR A 20 26.47 23.91 6.29
C THR A 20 26.54 22.43 5.92
N PHE A 21 26.89 22.14 4.65
CA PHE A 21 27.40 20.83 4.29
C PHE A 21 28.68 21.01 3.48
N GLN A 22 29.79 20.79 4.18
CA GLN A 22 31.13 20.79 3.60
C GLN A 22 31.31 19.48 2.82
N ALA A 23 31.07 19.56 1.51
CA ALA A 23 31.58 18.59 0.56
C ALA A 23 32.09 19.37 -0.67
N PHE A 24 33.41 19.39 -0.81
CA PHE A 24 34.12 19.82 -2.00
C PHE A 24 33.54 19.13 -3.25
N CYS A 25 32.71 19.85 -3.99
CA CYS A 25 32.54 19.63 -5.42
C CYS A 25 32.93 20.95 -6.08
N PRO A 26 33.92 20.98 -6.99
CA PRO A 26 34.23 22.19 -7.73
C PRO A 26 33.07 22.42 -8.69
N VAL A 27 32.00 23.06 -8.21
CA VAL A 27 30.91 23.54 -9.05
C VAL A 27 31.55 24.60 -9.92
N LEU A 28 31.85 24.21 -11.17
CA LEU A 28 32.12 25.13 -12.26
C LEU A 28 31.01 26.17 -12.24
N ARG A 29 31.34 27.37 -11.76
CA ARG A 29 30.49 28.55 -11.88
C ARG A 29 30.48 28.89 -13.36
N LEU A 30 29.56 28.29 -14.10
CA LEU A 30 29.27 28.67 -15.47
C LEU A 30 28.59 30.03 -15.38
N GLU A 31 29.40 31.08 -15.49
CA GLU A 31 28.91 32.42 -15.81
C GLU A 31 28.16 32.30 -17.15
N THR A 32 26.97 32.88 -17.22
CA THR A 32 26.12 32.88 -18.42
C THR A 32 26.84 33.67 -19.50
N ALA A 33 27.66 32.98 -20.30
CA ALA A 33 28.23 33.54 -21.51
C ALA A 33 27.09 33.69 -22.53
N GLU A 34 26.63 34.91 -22.73
CA GLU A 34 25.76 35.27 -23.84
C GLU A 34 26.51 34.95 -25.14
N ILE A 35 26.00 34.01 -25.93
CA ILE A 35 26.60 33.63 -27.21
C ILE A 35 26.22 34.71 -28.23
N ASP A 36 27.22 35.36 -28.83
CA ASP A 36 27.01 36.35 -29.88
C ASP A 36 26.32 35.72 -31.11
N GLU A 37 25.38 36.44 -31.73
CA GLU A 37 24.52 35.92 -32.79
C GLU A 37 25.32 35.49 -34.04
N ASN A 38 26.43 36.18 -34.33
CA ASN A 38 27.33 35.85 -35.44
C ASN A 38 28.13 34.56 -35.20
N ASP A 39 28.48 34.26 -33.95
CA ASP A 39 29.18 33.02 -33.57
C ASP A 39 28.24 31.80 -33.65
N TRP A 40 26.95 31.98 -33.34
CA TRP A 40 25.94 30.93 -33.46
C TRP A 40 25.67 30.53 -34.92
N GLU A 41 25.65 31.49 -35.85
CA GLU A 41 25.42 31.22 -37.28
C GLU A 41 26.55 30.42 -37.93
N GLN A 42 27.80 30.66 -37.50
CA GLN A 42 28.98 29.95 -37.97
C GLN A 42 29.14 28.56 -37.33
N THR A 43 28.32 28.23 -36.33
CA THR A 43 28.40 26.94 -35.65
C THR A 43 27.93 25.80 -36.58
N PRO A 44 28.68 24.69 -36.70
CA PRO A 44 28.26 23.54 -37.50
C PRO A 44 26.87 23.03 -37.10
N VAL A 45 26.06 22.65 -38.09
CA VAL A 45 24.65 22.22 -37.88
C VAL A 45 24.55 21.03 -36.92
N SER A 46 25.55 20.14 -36.92
CA SER A 46 25.65 19.01 -35.98
C SER A 46 25.74 19.46 -34.52
N VAL A 47 26.48 20.53 -34.25
CA VAL A 47 26.66 21.10 -32.91
C VAL A 47 25.42 21.87 -32.49
N ARG A 48 24.81 22.67 -33.37
CA ARG A 48 23.53 23.36 -33.10
C ARG A 48 22.42 22.38 -32.73
N ASN A 49 22.30 21.28 -33.48
CA ASN A 49 21.33 20.23 -33.19
C ASN A 49 21.57 19.54 -31.84
N LEU A 50 22.84 19.36 -31.46
CA LEU A 50 23.19 18.80 -30.15
C LEU A 50 22.86 19.76 -29.02
N VAL A 51 23.13 21.06 -29.19
CA VAL A 51 22.79 22.11 -28.22
C VAL A 51 21.27 22.19 -28.01
N VAL A 52 20.48 22.20 -29.08
CA VAL A 52 19.00 22.16 -28.98
C VAL A 52 18.53 20.90 -28.25
N LYS A 53 19.07 19.73 -28.59
CA LYS A 53 18.76 18.47 -27.88
C LYS A 53 19.16 18.49 -26.40
N LEU A 54 20.22 19.22 -26.04
CA LEU A 54 20.63 19.37 -24.65
C LEU A 54 19.67 20.31 -23.91
N PHE A 55 19.21 21.40 -24.53
CA PHE A 55 18.18 22.27 -23.95
C PHE A 55 16.86 21.53 -23.73
N ASP A 56 16.40 20.76 -24.72
CA ASP A 56 15.20 19.92 -24.57
C ASP A 56 15.33 18.95 -23.38
N LYS A 57 16.53 18.36 -23.20
CA LYS A 57 16.81 17.48 -22.06
C LYS A 57 16.84 18.22 -20.74
N ILE A 58 17.37 19.44 -20.69
CA ILE A 58 17.40 20.26 -19.48
C ILE A 58 15.96 20.59 -19.06
N GLU A 59 15.12 21.04 -19.99
CA GLU A 59 13.71 21.34 -19.72
C GLU A 59 12.94 20.09 -19.22
N GLN A 60 13.18 18.93 -19.83
CA GLN A 60 12.61 17.66 -19.38
C GLN A 60 13.06 17.30 -17.96
N LEU A 61 14.35 17.47 -17.65
CA LEU A 61 14.89 17.18 -16.32
C LEU A 61 14.34 18.14 -15.25
N GLU A 62 14.23 19.43 -15.55
CA GLU A 62 13.64 20.42 -14.65
C GLU A 62 12.18 20.10 -14.35
N LYS A 63 11.40 19.70 -15.37
CA LYS A 63 10.03 19.25 -15.19
C LYS A 63 9.94 18.02 -14.28
N HIS A 64 10.79 17.01 -14.51
CA HIS A 64 10.84 15.81 -13.69
C HIS A 64 11.23 16.12 -12.24
N LEU A 65 12.17 17.05 -12.02
CA LEU A 65 12.56 17.49 -10.68
C LEU A 65 11.38 18.13 -9.94
N LYS A 66 10.62 18.99 -10.61
CA LYS A 66 9.44 19.62 -10.02
C LYS A 66 8.37 18.59 -9.65
N GLU A 67 8.07 17.64 -10.53
CA GLU A 67 7.13 16.55 -10.26
C GLU A 67 7.59 15.66 -9.08
N LEU A 68 8.89 15.35 -9.01
CA LEU A 68 9.49 14.60 -7.90
C LEU A 68 9.44 15.38 -6.58
N GLN A 69 9.63 16.70 -6.60
CA GLN A 69 9.51 17.53 -5.41
C GLN A 69 8.06 17.58 -4.91
N GLU A 70 7.09 17.84 -5.79
CA GLU A 70 5.67 17.87 -5.44
C GLU A 70 5.17 16.53 -4.90
N THR A 71 5.64 15.41 -5.46
CA THR A 71 5.28 14.07 -4.97
C THR A 71 5.90 13.78 -3.60
N ASN A 72 7.16 14.18 -3.37
CA ASN A 72 7.82 14.05 -2.07
C ASN A 72 7.14 14.92 -1.00
N GLU A 73 6.71 16.13 -1.34
CA GLU A 73 5.96 17.00 -0.42
C GLU A 73 4.64 16.33 -0.03
N LYS A 74 3.83 15.87 -1.00
CA LYS A 74 2.57 15.15 -0.75
C LYS A 74 2.76 13.87 0.07
N ILE A 75 3.85 13.12 -0.17
CA ILE A 75 4.17 11.92 0.60
C ILE A 75 4.61 12.30 2.02
N SER A 76 5.43 13.33 2.18
CA SER A 76 5.91 13.76 3.50
C SER A 76 4.79 14.35 4.36
N GLU A 77 3.82 15.06 3.76
CA GLU A 77 2.58 15.48 4.42
C GLU A 77 1.76 14.28 4.92
N LYS A 78 1.58 13.26 4.08
CA LYS A 78 0.89 12.01 4.47
C LYS A 78 1.62 11.25 5.58
N VAL A 79 2.96 11.25 5.56
CA VAL A 79 3.78 10.56 6.56
C VAL A 79 3.84 11.33 7.89
N ASN A 80 3.78 12.67 7.87
CA ASN A 80 3.68 13.50 9.07
C ASN A 80 2.28 13.49 9.70
N GLN A 81 1.26 12.94 9.02
CA GLN A 81 -0.07 12.69 9.59
C GLN A 81 -0.16 11.38 10.39
N ASN A 82 0.98 10.84 10.86
CA ASN A 82 1.00 9.62 11.67
C ASN A 82 0.93 9.91 13.18
N SER A 83 -0.26 9.64 13.74
CA SER A 83 -0.54 9.06 15.07
C SER A 83 -0.12 9.79 16.37
N GLN A 84 0.11 11.10 16.41
CA GLN A 84 0.13 11.84 17.70
C GLN A 84 -0.66 13.15 17.78
N ASN A 85 -1.32 13.56 16.69
CA ASN A 85 -2.34 14.62 16.75
C ASN A 85 -3.28 14.52 15.54
N SER A 86 -4.27 13.63 15.60
CA SER A 86 -5.56 13.84 14.92
C SER A 86 -6.48 12.67 15.26
N ASN A 87 -7.65 12.98 15.84
CA ASN A 87 -8.74 12.03 16.05
C ASN A 87 -9.40 11.67 14.70
N ASN A 88 -8.74 10.87 13.85
CA ASN A 88 -9.34 10.30 12.64
C ASN A 88 -9.08 8.78 12.56
N PRO A 89 -10.07 7.98 12.10
CA PRO A 89 -10.02 6.52 12.15
C PRO A 89 -9.11 5.94 11.05
N PRO A 90 -8.55 4.73 11.25
CA PRO A 90 -7.48 4.20 10.41
C PRO A 90 -8.06 3.47 9.21
N THR A 91 -8.24 4.14 8.08
CA THR A 91 -8.44 3.43 6.80
C THR A 91 -8.13 4.34 5.63
N SER A 92 -6.93 4.21 5.05
CA SER A 92 -6.63 4.32 3.61
C SER A 92 -5.11 4.40 3.39
N GLU A 93 -4.37 3.32 3.65
CA GLU A 93 -3.02 3.17 3.09
C GLU A 93 -3.09 2.37 1.78
N PRO A 94 -2.54 2.88 0.66
CA PRO A 94 -2.32 2.07 -0.54
C PRO A 94 -1.16 1.10 -0.30
N LEU A 95 -1.47 -0.19 -0.49
CA LEU A 95 -0.55 -1.30 -0.52
C LEU A 95 0.53 -1.05 -1.59
N ASN A 96 1.80 -1.23 -1.20
CA ASN A 96 2.99 -1.39 -2.06
C ASN A 96 4.05 -0.26 -2.03
N VAL A 97 4.64 0.01 -0.86
CA VAL A 97 5.97 0.63 -0.77
C VAL A 97 6.92 -0.33 -0.05
N GLU A 98 7.85 -0.93 -0.78
CA GLU A 98 8.97 -1.66 -0.18
C GLU A 98 9.95 -0.66 0.45
N ILE A 99 9.76 -0.38 1.74
CA ILE A 99 10.70 0.44 2.50
C ILE A 99 12.01 -0.36 2.70
N PRO A 100 13.18 0.13 2.26
CA PRO A 100 14.44 -0.54 2.52
C PRO A 100 14.72 -0.53 4.03
N LYS A 101 14.58 -1.69 4.66
CA LYS A 101 14.75 -1.87 6.11
C LYS A 101 16.22 -1.66 6.48
N LYS A 102 16.55 -0.51 7.09
CA LYS A 102 17.82 -0.33 7.81
C LYS A 102 18.01 -1.52 8.76
N LYS A 103 19.12 -2.25 8.63
CA LYS A 103 19.47 -3.35 9.54
C LYS A 103 19.60 -2.79 10.97
N LYS A 104 18.56 -2.96 11.78
CA LYS A 104 18.61 -2.64 13.21
C LYS A 104 19.72 -3.47 13.84
N LYS A 105 20.59 -2.81 14.62
CA LYS A 105 21.58 -3.50 15.48
C LYS A 105 20.83 -4.58 16.27
N LEU A 106 21.28 -5.83 16.19
CA LEU A 106 20.73 -6.95 16.96
C LEU A 106 20.89 -6.62 18.45
N GLY A 107 19.86 -6.02 19.05
CA GLY A 107 19.78 -5.87 20.49
C GLY A 107 19.84 -7.25 21.12
N GLY A 108 20.67 -7.44 22.15
CA GLY A 108 20.88 -8.71 22.85
C GLY A 108 19.66 -9.29 23.59
N LYS A 109 18.45 -8.89 23.20
CA LYS A 109 17.21 -9.53 23.65
C LYS A 109 17.09 -10.88 22.96
N LYS A 110 17.12 -11.95 23.76
CA LYS A 110 16.81 -13.30 23.31
C LYS A 110 15.46 -13.26 22.59
N ARG A 111 15.38 -13.93 21.43
CA ARG A 111 14.10 -14.13 20.72
C ARG A 111 13.18 -14.93 21.66
N GLY A 112 12.07 -14.33 22.08
CA GLY A 112 11.11 -14.93 23.00
C GLY A 112 10.16 -13.87 23.58
N GLY A 113 9.09 -14.33 24.23
CA GLY A 113 8.20 -13.46 25.00
C GLY A 113 8.97 -12.68 26.07
N GLN A 114 8.41 -11.55 26.52
CA GLN A 114 8.97 -10.80 27.64
C GLN A 114 9.15 -11.72 28.86
N ILE A 115 10.25 -11.53 29.59
CA ILE A 115 10.58 -12.33 30.79
C ILE A 115 9.42 -12.17 31.79
N GLY A 116 8.73 -13.27 32.08
CA GLY A 116 7.54 -13.30 32.95
C GLY A 116 6.21 -13.53 32.23
N HIS A 117 6.15 -13.47 30.90
CA HIS A 117 4.93 -13.83 30.17
C HIS A 117 4.82 -15.34 30.01
N LYS A 118 3.73 -15.92 30.55
CA LYS A 118 3.34 -17.30 30.21
C LYS A 118 3.00 -17.35 28.72
N GLY A 119 3.64 -18.25 27.99
CA GLY A 119 3.31 -18.47 26.58
C GLY A 119 1.86 -18.92 26.45
N HIS A 120 1.06 -18.18 25.69
CA HIS A 120 -0.24 -18.66 25.24
C HIS A 120 -0.03 -19.47 23.97
N SER A 121 -0.07 -20.80 24.09
CA SER A 121 -0.22 -21.67 22.92
C SER A 121 -1.70 -21.78 22.57
N ARG A 122 -2.00 -21.99 21.29
CA ARG A 122 -3.37 -22.28 20.86
C ARG A 122 -3.81 -23.59 21.49
N PHE A 123 -4.98 -23.59 22.13
CA PHE A 123 -5.57 -24.81 22.65
C PHE A 123 -5.85 -25.78 21.51
N LEU A 124 -5.48 -27.05 21.70
CA LEU A 124 -5.83 -28.12 20.78
C LEU A 124 -7.25 -28.62 21.11
N TYR A 125 -8.05 -28.84 20.08
CA TYR A 125 -9.34 -29.52 20.20
C TYR A 125 -9.14 -30.99 20.59
N SER A 126 -10.11 -31.60 21.27
CA SER A 126 -10.11 -33.03 21.56
C SER A 126 -10.25 -33.86 20.28
N GLU A 127 -9.82 -35.11 20.32
CA GLU A 127 -9.88 -36.04 19.17
C GLU A 127 -11.31 -36.25 18.67
N GLU A 128 -12.29 -36.32 19.59
CA GLU A 128 -13.72 -36.44 19.28
C GLU A 128 -14.29 -35.27 18.46
N LYS A 129 -13.64 -34.10 18.50
CA LYS A 129 -14.05 -32.91 17.73
C LYS A 129 -13.38 -32.83 16.37
N CYS A 130 -12.36 -33.65 16.12
CA CYS A 130 -11.71 -33.71 14.81
C CYS A 130 -12.61 -34.49 13.85
N LYS A 131 -12.84 -33.93 12.66
CA LYS A 131 -13.56 -34.64 11.58
C LYS A 131 -12.84 -35.95 11.22
N GLU A 132 -11.51 -35.91 11.19
CA GLU A 132 -10.64 -37.02 10.87
C GLU A 132 -9.27 -36.79 11.54
N ILE A 133 -8.56 -37.88 11.87
CA ILE A 133 -7.19 -37.86 12.37
C ILE A 133 -6.33 -38.62 11.35
N ILE A 134 -5.38 -37.91 10.74
CA ILE A 134 -4.46 -38.47 9.76
C ILE A 134 -3.09 -38.58 10.43
N GLU A 135 -2.59 -39.81 10.57
CA GLU A 135 -1.31 -40.07 11.19
C GLU A 135 -0.17 -40.05 10.16
N HIS A 136 0.84 -39.22 10.41
CA HIS A 136 2.03 -39.13 9.57
C HIS A 136 3.22 -39.75 10.29
N HIS A 137 3.73 -40.85 9.75
CA HIS A 137 4.89 -41.57 10.28
C HIS A 137 6.11 -41.33 9.38
N PRO A 138 7.31 -41.15 9.96
CA PRO A 138 8.53 -41.10 9.17
C PRO A 138 8.91 -42.50 8.67
N ASP A 139 9.04 -42.68 7.36
CA ASP A 139 9.42 -43.97 6.78
C ASP A 139 10.90 -44.34 7.04
N SER A 140 11.77 -43.32 7.11
CA SER A 140 13.22 -43.48 7.21
C SER A 140 13.87 -42.46 8.12
N CYS A 141 14.99 -42.86 8.73
CA CYS A 141 15.83 -41.98 9.54
C CYS A 141 16.40 -40.85 8.69
N LYS A 142 16.22 -39.59 9.13
CA LYS A 142 16.78 -38.42 8.43
C LYS A 142 18.31 -38.37 8.40
N CYS A 143 18.98 -39.10 9.29
CA CYS A 143 20.45 -39.11 9.40
C CYS A 143 21.10 -40.20 8.54
N CYS A 144 20.58 -41.43 8.59
CA CYS A 144 21.20 -42.60 7.95
C CYS A 144 20.31 -43.30 6.90
N GLY A 145 19.04 -42.92 6.74
CA GLY A 145 18.12 -43.52 5.77
C GLY A 145 17.52 -44.88 6.17
N GLU A 146 17.94 -45.45 7.29
CA GLU A 146 17.42 -46.74 7.78
C GLU A 146 15.92 -46.68 8.08
N LYS A 147 15.19 -47.80 7.89
CA LYS A 147 13.75 -47.88 8.16
C LYS A 147 13.48 -47.75 9.66
N LEU A 148 12.53 -46.89 10.01
CA LEU A 148 12.12 -46.69 11.41
C LEU A 148 10.98 -47.64 11.79
N ARG A 149 10.99 -48.11 13.04
CA ARG A 149 9.92 -48.92 13.65
C ARG A 149 9.69 -48.44 15.08
N GLY A 150 8.46 -48.48 15.54
CA GLY A 150 8.08 -48.07 16.89
C GLY A 150 6.71 -47.42 16.94
N ILE A 151 6.22 -47.16 18.16
CA ILE A 151 4.97 -46.46 18.42
C ILE A 151 5.32 -45.26 19.30
N ASP A 152 4.85 -44.08 18.91
CA ASP A 152 4.92 -42.87 19.73
C ASP A 152 3.57 -42.67 20.44
N PRO A 153 3.48 -42.86 21.77
CA PRO A 153 2.23 -42.69 22.50
C PRO A 153 1.81 -41.22 22.68
N ASN A 154 2.68 -40.25 22.37
CA ASN A 154 2.38 -38.82 22.53
C ASN A 154 2.89 -37.99 21.34
N PRO A 155 2.29 -38.16 20.15
CA PRO A 155 2.74 -37.48 18.94
C PRO A 155 2.55 -35.95 19.05
N TYR A 156 3.37 -35.20 18.32
CA TYR A 156 3.13 -33.77 18.13
C TYR A 156 1.85 -33.55 17.33
N ARG A 157 0.92 -32.76 17.89
CA ARG A 157 -0.40 -32.53 17.30
C ARG A 157 -0.44 -31.18 16.59
N HIS A 158 -0.78 -31.20 15.31
CA HIS A 158 -1.06 -30.01 14.50
C HIS A 158 -2.49 -30.11 13.96
N GLN A 159 -3.31 -29.08 14.19
CA GLN A 159 -4.72 -29.07 13.79
C GLN A 159 -4.98 -27.94 12.81
N ILE A 160 -5.67 -28.28 11.73
CA ILE A 160 -6.22 -27.33 10.76
C ILE A 160 -7.71 -27.23 11.06
N VAL A 161 -8.18 -26.02 11.35
CA VAL A 161 -9.60 -25.71 11.52
C VAL A 161 -10.05 -25.03 10.25
N GLU A 162 -11.05 -25.59 9.59
CA GLU A 162 -11.54 -25.11 8.29
C GLU A 162 -13.05 -24.95 8.33
N ILE A 163 -13.56 -23.97 7.59
CA ILE A 163 -14.98 -23.77 7.37
C ILE A 163 -15.39 -24.70 6.22
N PRO A 164 -16.31 -25.66 6.44
CA PRO A 164 -16.75 -26.55 5.38
C PRO A 164 -17.42 -25.74 4.25
N PRO A 165 -17.49 -26.29 3.02
CA PRO A 165 -18.14 -25.63 1.90
C PRO A 165 -19.53 -25.11 2.27
N ILE A 166 -19.73 -23.81 2.12
CA ILE A 166 -21.00 -23.16 2.43
C ILE A 166 -21.88 -23.20 1.19
N VAL A 167 -23.07 -23.79 1.32
CA VAL A 167 -24.11 -23.70 0.30
C VAL A 167 -24.94 -22.45 0.56
N LEU A 168 -25.15 -21.63 -0.48
CA LEU A 168 -25.93 -20.40 -0.38
C LEU A 168 -27.43 -20.71 -0.42
N GLU A 169 -28.15 -20.19 0.58
CA GLU A 169 -29.60 -20.11 0.56
C GLU A 169 -30.00 -18.73 0.04
N ILE A 170 -30.57 -18.68 -1.17
CA ILE A 170 -30.96 -17.43 -1.83
C ILE A 170 -32.48 -17.31 -1.77
N VAL A 171 -32.97 -16.26 -1.11
CA VAL A 171 -34.40 -15.90 -1.07
C VAL A 171 -34.60 -14.61 -1.86
N GLU A 172 -35.36 -14.69 -2.95
CA GLU A 172 -35.68 -13.53 -3.79
C GLU A 172 -37.00 -12.91 -3.34
N HIS A 173 -36.97 -11.65 -2.93
CA HIS A 173 -38.18 -10.89 -2.62
C HIS A 173 -38.64 -10.07 -3.83
N ARG A 174 -39.78 -10.46 -4.42
CA ARG A 174 -40.35 -9.77 -5.58
C ARG A 174 -41.37 -8.72 -5.17
N VAL A 175 -41.03 -7.45 -5.37
CA VAL A 175 -41.92 -6.32 -5.11
C VAL A 175 -42.66 -5.90 -6.39
N HIS A 176 -43.87 -6.42 -6.55
CA HIS A 176 -44.68 -6.15 -7.75
C HIS A 176 -45.26 -4.74 -7.77
N GLU A 177 -45.41 -4.19 -8.97
CA GLU A 177 -46.09 -2.93 -9.23
C GLU A 177 -47.40 -3.21 -9.98
N ARG A 178 -48.49 -2.54 -9.58
CA ARG A 178 -49.79 -2.65 -10.22
C ARG A 178 -50.36 -1.26 -10.53
N VAL A 179 -51.18 -1.20 -11.58
CA VAL A 179 -51.87 0.02 -12.00
C VAL A 179 -53.29 -0.02 -11.46
N CYS A 180 -53.77 1.08 -10.90
CA CYS A 180 -55.16 1.22 -10.47
C CYS A 180 -56.06 1.50 -11.67
N ASP A 181 -57.08 0.67 -11.89
CA ASP A 181 -58.01 0.83 -13.01
C ASP A 181 -58.88 2.10 -12.91
N ASN A 182 -59.07 2.64 -11.70
CA ASN A 182 -59.91 3.82 -11.47
C ASN A 182 -59.19 5.16 -11.69
N CYS A 183 -57.91 5.26 -11.33
CA CYS A 183 -57.16 6.52 -11.40
C CYS A 183 -55.86 6.44 -12.21
N GLY A 184 -55.51 5.27 -12.75
CA GLY A 184 -54.27 5.04 -13.49
C GLY A 184 -52.99 5.07 -12.65
N GLN A 185 -53.09 5.29 -11.33
CA GLN A 185 -51.93 5.36 -10.44
C GLN A 185 -51.19 4.03 -10.39
N LYS A 186 -49.87 4.06 -10.52
CA LYS A 186 -49.00 2.90 -10.29
C LYS A 186 -48.60 2.84 -8.82
N THR A 187 -48.78 1.67 -8.21
CA THR A 187 -48.44 1.41 -6.81
C THR A 187 -47.58 0.16 -6.73
N ARG A 188 -46.40 0.30 -6.12
CA ARG A 188 -45.46 -0.81 -5.87
C ARG A 188 -45.61 -1.33 -4.45
N ALA A 189 -45.53 -2.65 -4.29
CA ALA A 189 -45.46 -3.28 -2.99
C ALA A 189 -44.22 -2.82 -2.22
N ILE A 190 -44.36 -2.61 -0.92
CA ILE A 190 -43.26 -2.26 -0.03
C ILE A 190 -42.71 -3.56 0.56
N LEU A 191 -41.39 -3.65 0.64
CA LEU A 191 -40.74 -4.79 1.27
C LEU A 191 -41.01 -4.78 2.79
N PRO A 192 -41.35 -5.92 3.42
CA PRO A 192 -41.57 -5.96 4.87
C PRO A 192 -40.34 -5.47 5.65
N PRO A 193 -40.53 -4.82 6.81
CA PRO A 193 -39.42 -4.27 7.60
C PRO A 193 -38.46 -5.34 8.13
N GLU A 194 -38.90 -6.60 8.23
CA GLU A 194 -38.08 -7.74 8.64
C GLU A 194 -37.07 -8.17 7.58
N VAL A 195 -37.25 -7.75 6.31
CA VAL A 195 -36.33 -8.10 5.25
C VAL A 195 -35.15 -7.11 5.26
N GLU A 196 -33.98 -7.64 5.55
CA GLU A 196 -32.73 -6.88 5.56
C GLU A 196 -32.46 -6.27 4.17
N ARG A 197 -32.15 -4.96 4.15
CA ARG A 197 -31.97 -4.20 2.91
C ARG A 197 -30.57 -4.34 2.31
N SER A 198 -29.61 -4.83 3.09
CA SER A 198 -28.22 -5.02 2.65
C SER A 198 -28.08 -6.08 1.54
N GLY A 199 -29.07 -6.97 1.39
CA GLY A 199 -29.03 -8.12 0.48
C GLY A 199 -28.22 -9.31 1.02
N TYR A 200 -27.66 -9.21 2.23
CA TYR A 200 -26.91 -10.27 2.89
C TYR A 200 -27.61 -10.72 4.18
N GLY A 201 -27.75 -12.03 4.35
CA GLY A 201 -28.30 -12.60 5.59
C GLY A 201 -27.31 -12.53 6.75
N GLU A 202 -27.84 -12.55 7.98
CA GLU A 202 -27.08 -12.42 9.23
C GLU A 202 -25.91 -13.40 9.34
N ARG A 203 -26.11 -14.66 8.91
CA ARG A 203 -25.07 -15.71 8.91
C ARG A 203 -23.86 -15.34 8.04
N VAL A 204 -24.09 -14.71 6.89
CA VAL A 204 -23.01 -14.30 5.97
C VAL A 204 -22.25 -13.13 6.57
N VAL A 205 -22.97 -12.14 7.10
CA VAL A 205 -22.38 -10.97 7.74
C VAL A 205 -21.54 -11.38 8.95
N ALA A 206 -22.08 -12.24 9.83
CA ALA A 206 -21.37 -12.72 11.01
C ALA A 206 -20.06 -13.43 10.65
N LEU A 207 -20.07 -14.28 9.63
CA LEU A 207 -18.86 -14.97 9.17
C LEU A 207 -17.77 -14.00 8.70
N VAL A 208 -18.14 -13.00 7.90
CA VAL A 208 -17.21 -12.00 7.37
C VAL A 208 -16.67 -11.11 8.50
N VAL A 209 -17.54 -10.62 9.38
CA VAL A 209 -17.14 -9.72 10.47
C VAL A 209 -16.21 -10.42 11.47
N CYS A 210 -16.53 -11.66 11.86
CA CYS A 210 -15.67 -12.41 12.79
C CYS A 210 -14.25 -12.65 12.23
N GLN A 211 -14.10 -12.76 10.91
CA GLN A 211 -12.78 -12.95 10.29
C GLN A 211 -11.84 -11.74 10.51
N PHE A 212 -12.38 -10.53 10.54
CA PHE A 212 -11.58 -9.31 10.72
C PHE A 212 -11.20 -9.04 12.18
N SER A 213 -11.94 -9.60 13.15
CA SER A 213 -11.68 -9.39 14.58
C SER A 213 -10.63 -10.32 15.18
N ILE A 214 -10.21 -11.39 14.50
CA ILE A 214 -9.24 -12.37 15.00
C ILE A 214 -7.77 -11.95 14.73
N CYS A 215 -7.56 -10.87 13.97
CA CYS A 215 -6.23 -10.33 13.65
C CYS A 215 -5.85 -9.03 14.42
N GLY A 216 -6.65 -8.61 15.40
CA GLY A 216 -6.39 -7.43 16.25
C GLY A 216 -5.68 -7.75 17.55
#